data_AF-A0AB74JK99-F1
#
_entry.id   AF-A0AB74JK99-F1
#
_cell.length_a   1.000
_cell.length_b   1.000
_cell.length_c   1.000
_cell.angle_alpha   90.00
_cell.angle_beta   90.00
_cell.angle_gamma   90.00
#
_symmetry.space_group_name_H-M   'P 1'
#
loop_
_entity.id
_entity.type
_entity.pdbx_description
1 polymer ?
#
loop_
_entity_poly.entity_id
_entity_poly.type
_entity_poly.pdbx_seq_one_letter_code
_entity_poly.pdbx_strand_id
1 'polypeptide(L)'
;MDNNIQEPHAMTLSTVDEHGCPDARVLILKNVDHRGWHFAIKANSPKGNQITNNPAVALTFYWPQLGRQIRIRGTATELEESECAADFLERPAGSKATALASKQSEVLEDAAMLKRNLAEAQMRIEAEPQD
;
A
#
# COMPACT_ATOMS: atom_id res chain seq x y z
N MET A 1 0.51 27.46 10.89
CA MET A 1 1.92 27.04 10.85
C MET A 1 1.99 25.90 9.85
N ASP A 2 2.36 26.22 8.62
CA ASP A 2 2.59 25.21 7.59
C ASP A 2 3.93 24.55 7.90
N ASN A 3 3.86 23.54 8.77
CA ASN A 3 5.00 22.73 9.14
C ASN A 3 5.35 21.86 7.95
N ASN A 4 6.09 22.41 6.99
CA ASN A 4 6.53 21.84 5.70
C ASN A 4 7.20 20.45 5.82
N ILE A 5 6.43 19.48 6.29
CA ILE A 5 6.79 18.08 6.40
C ILE A 5 6.53 17.50 5.03
N GLN A 6 7.58 16.97 4.42
CA GLN A 6 7.44 16.23 3.19
C GLN A 6 6.68 14.92 3.49
N GLU A 7 5.63 14.66 2.71
CA GLU A 7 4.86 13.42 2.75
C GLU A 7 4.46 12.98 4.18
N PRO A 8 3.71 13.83 4.94
CA PRO A 8 3.39 13.54 6.35
C PRO A 8 2.53 12.27 6.52
N HIS A 9 1.92 11.80 5.43
CA HIS A 9 1.13 10.59 5.32
C HIS A 9 1.96 9.32 5.04
N ALA A 10 3.27 9.44 4.78
CA ALA A 10 4.15 8.29 4.66
C ALA A 10 4.37 7.65 6.05
N MET A 11 4.22 6.34 6.13
CA MET A 11 4.30 5.60 7.38
C MET A 11 4.96 4.24 7.19
N THR A 12 5.63 3.75 8.23
CA THR A 12 6.08 2.36 8.28
C THR A 12 4.95 1.46 8.77
N LEU A 13 4.53 0.51 7.94
CA LEU A 13 3.68 -0.61 8.35
C LEU A 13 4.58 -1.76 8.81
N SER A 14 4.36 -2.23 10.04
CA SER A 14 4.96 -3.45 10.56
C SER A 14 3.92 -4.57 10.65
N THR A 15 4.30 -5.75 10.17
CA THR A 15 3.51 -6.99 10.19
C THR A 15 4.39 -8.12 10.73
N VAL A 16 3.80 -9.29 10.96
CA VAL A 16 4.51 -10.48 11.45
C VAL A 16 4.12 -11.65 10.57
N ASP A 17 5.09 -12.48 10.19
CA ASP A 17 4.83 -13.70 9.44
C ASP A 17 4.34 -14.86 10.31
N GLU A 18 4.06 -15.99 9.67
CA GLU A 18 3.57 -17.22 10.32
C GLU A 18 4.58 -17.85 11.29
N HIS A 19 5.85 -17.46 11.22
CA HIS A 19 6.92 -17.91 12.11
C HIS A 19 7.19 -16.92 13.26
N GLY A 20 6.45 -15.82 13.32
CA GLY A 20 6.66 -14.77 14.33
C GLY A 20 7.77 -13.78 13.97
N CYS A 21 8.31 -13.82 12.74
CA CYS A 21 9.34 -12.88 12.29
C CYS A 21 8.69 -11.55 11.86
N PRO A 22 9.20 -10.41 12.34
CA PRO A 22 8.66 -9.11 11.98
C PRO A 22 9.16 -8.65 10.61
N ASP A 23 8.28 -8.03 9.82
CA ASP A 23 8.63 -7.28 8.63
C ASP A 23 8.15 -5.84 8.72
N ALA A 24 8.87 -4.92 8.07
CA ALA A 24 8.53 -3.51 8.03
C ALA A 24 8.77 -2.90 6.64
N ARG A 25 7.90 -1.99 6.23
CA ARG A 25 8.03 -1.24 4.95
C ARG A 25 7.27 0.07 5.01
N VAL A 26 7.66 1.03 4.17
CA VAL A 26 6.93 2.29 4.02
C VAL A 26 5.70 2.08 3.14
N LEU A 27 4.57 2.63 3.57
CA LEU A 27 3.31 2.76 2.84
C LEU A 27 2.80 4.20 2.94
N ILE A 28 1.81 4.51 2.12
CA ILE A 28 1.08 5.76 2.14
C ILE A 28 -0.25 5.54 2.87
N LEU A 29 -0.49 6.33 3.91
CA LEU A 29 -1.79 6.44 4.53
C LEU A 29 -2.77 7.09 3.54
N LYS A 30 -3.92 6.44 3.33
CA LYS A 30 -4.94 6.86 2.38
C LYS A 30 -6.00 7.75 3.03
N ASN A 31 -6.45 7.37 4.23
CA ASN A 31 -7.50 8.08 4.93
C ASN A 31 -7.46 7.80 6.45
N VAL A 32 -8.12 8.65 7.22
CA VAL A 32 -8.42 8.43 8.64
C VAL A 32 -9.88 8.81 8.89
N ASP A 33 -10.68 7.86 9.35
CA ASP A 33 -12.08 8.07 9.71
C ASP A 33 -12.41 7.44 11.07
N HIS A 34 -13.71 7.37 11.40
CA HIS A 34 -14.18 6.77 12.66
C HIS A 34 -13.92 5.26 12.77
N ARG A 35 -13.65 4.56 11.66
CA ARG A 35 -13.32 3.13 11.60
C ARG A 35 -11.83 2.89 11.81
N GLY A 36 -10.99 3.86 11.47
CA GLY A 36 -9.57 3.84 11.77
C GLY A 36 -8.69 4.43 10.67
N TRP A 37 -7.55 3.78 10.46
CA TRP A 37 -6.47 4.24 9.58
C TRP A 37 -6.41 3.36 8.34
N HIS A 38 -6.61 3.96 7.18
CA HIS A 38 -6.80 3.23 5.93
C HIS A 38 -5.53 3.26 5.08
N PHE A 39 -5.10 2.10 4.58
CA PHE A 39 -3.99 1.97 3.66
C PHE A 39 -4.29 0.84 2.68
N ALA A 40 -3.76 0.94 1.47
CA ALA A 40 -3.97 -0.06 0.43
C ALA A 40 -2.75 -0.98 0.30
N ILE A 41 -3.01 -2.27 0.11
CA ILE A 41 -1.99 -3.30 -0.16
C ILE A 41 -2.43 -4.15 -1.35
N LYS A 42 -1.52 -4.96 -1.87
CA LYS A 42 -1.90 -6.10 -2.72
C LYS A 42 -2.09 -7.32 -1.83
N ALA A 43 -3.25 -7.97 -1.95
CA ALA A 43 -3.62 -9.15 -1.16
C ALA A 43 -2.57 -10.26 -1.27
N ASN A 44 -2.08 -10.54 -2.49
CA ASN A 44 -1.08 -11.58 -2.74
C ASN A 44 0.38 -11.18 -2.44
N SER A 45 0.62 -10.00 -1.86
CA SER A 45 1.97 -9.58 -1.47
C SER A 45 2.36 -10.19 -0.12
N PRO A 46 3.66 -10.24 0.25
CA PRO A 46 4.09 -10.78 1.55
C PRO A 46 3.33 -10.15 2.73
N LYS A 47 3.17 -8.82 2.75
CA LYS A 47 2.40 -8.13 3.81
C LYS A 47 0.90 -8.47 3.80
N GLY A 48 0.33 -8.78 2.63
CA GLY A 48 -1.06 -9.19 2.50
C GLY A 48 -1.26 -10.57 3.11
N ASN A 49 -0.46 -11.54 2.68
CA ASN A 49 -0.46 -12.89 3.27
C ASN A 49 -0.21 -12.86 4.79
N GLN A 50 0.74 -12.02 5.25
CA GLN A 50 1.02 -11.84 6.68
C GLN A 50 -0.18 -11.29 7.44
N ILE A 51 -0.87 -10.26 6.92
CA ILE A 51 -2.06 -9.68 7.57
C ILE A 51 -3.23 -10.66 7.58
N THR A 52 -3.43 -11.43 6.49
CA THR A 52 -4.45 -12.47 6.44
C THR A 52 -4.22 -13.54 7.52
N ASN A 53 -2.96 -13.94 7.75
CA ASN A 53 -2.63 -14.97 8.74
C ASN A 53 -2.55 -14.40 10.17
N ASN A 54 -2.05 -13.19 10.34
CA ASN A 54 -1.92 -12.49 11.61
C ASN A 54 -2.28 -11.01 11.43
N PRO A 55 -3.50 -10.59 11.82
CA PRO A 55 -3.98 -9.24 11.56
C PRO A 55 -3.38 -8.21 12.53
N ALA A 56 -2.52 -8.59 13.48
CA ALA A 56 -1.85 -7.66 14.37
C ALA A 56 -0.80 -6.83 13.59
N VAL A 57 -1.01 -5.51 13.54
CA VAL A 57 -0.14 -4.58 12.81
C VAL A 57 0.25 -3.38 13.66
N ALA A 58 1.33 -2.71 13.26
CA ALA A 58 1.70 -1.41 13.79
C ALA A 58 1.98 -0.41 12.68
N LEU A 59 1.60 0.84 12.89
CA LEU A 59 1.93 1.97 12.03
C LEU A 59 2.87 2.90 12.81
N THR A 60 3.94 3.35 12.17
CA THR A 60 4.86 4.35 12.72
C THR A 60 5.05 5.50 11.74
N PHE A 61 4.74 6.71 12.19
CA PHE A 61 5.06 7.95 11.49
C PHE A 61 6.24 8.61 12.17
N TYR A 62 7.18 9.12 11.39
CA TYR A 62 8.28 9.92 11.90
C TYR A 62 8.37 11.22 11.12
N TRP A 63 8.19 12.35 11.82
CA TRP A 63 8.23 13.69 11.26
C TRP A 63 9.46 14.41 11.83
N PRO A 64 10.64 14.25 11.18
CA PRO A 64 11.91 14.75 11.71
C PRO A 64 11.92 16.27 11.89
N GLN A 65 11.24 17.00 11.00
CA GLN A 65 11.12 18.47 11.07
C GLN A 65 10.40 18.94 12.34
N LEU A 66 9.59 18.06 12.96
CA LEU A 66 8.91 18.34 14.21
C LEU A 66 9.53 17.64 15.42
N GLY A 67 10.53 16.76 15.20
CA GLY A 67 11.04 15.86 16.24
C GLY A 67 9.94 14.97 16.83
N ARG A 68 8.95 14.57 16.02
CA ARG A 68 7.77 13.81 16.49
C ARG A 68 7.71 12.42 15.87
N GLN A 69 7.31 11.47 16.69
CA GLN A 69 6.96 10.11 16.28
C GLN A 69 5.54 9.78 16.76
N ILE A 70 4.76 9.16 15.88
CA ILE A 70 3.42 8.63 16.20
C ILE A 70 3.46 7.13 16.00
N ARG A 71 2.93 6.39 16.98
CA ARG A 71 2.86 4.92 16.96
C ARG A 71 1.43 4.49 17.18
N ILE A 72 0.94 3.64 16.29
CA ILE A 72 -0.39 3.04 16.36
C ILE A 72 -0.21 1.53 16.33
N ARG A 73 -0.98 0.81 17.14
CA ARG A 73 -1.06 -0.65 17.13
C ARG A 73 -2.52 -1.04 17.08
N GLY A 74 -2.83 -2.10 16.35
CA GLY A 74 -4.20 -2.58 16.24
C GLY A 74 -4.30 -3.82 15.36
N THR A 75 -5.54 -4.15 15.03
CA THR A 75 -5.90 -5.25 14.16
C THR A 75 -6.31 -4.67 12.80
N ALA A 76 -5.67 -5.12 11.72
CA ALA A 76 -6.09 -4.80 10.36
C ALA A 76 -7.31 -5.64 9.98
N THR A 77 -8.29 -4.99 9.36
CA THR A 77 -9.49 -5.60 8.82
C THR A 77 -9.62 -5.20 7.36
N GLU A 78 -9.92 -6.16 6.49
CA GLU A 78 -10.19 -5.87 5.09
C GLU A 78 -11.50 -5.09 4.95
N LEU A 79 -11.50 -4.10 4.05
CA LEU A 79 -12.71 -3.35 3.70
C LEU A 79 -13.54 -4.13 2.67
N GLU A 80 -14.79 -3.74 2.51
CA GLU A 80 -15.67 -4.32 1.50
C GLU A 80 -15.05 -4.21 0.10
N GLU A 81 -15.26 -5.23 -0.74
CA GLU A 81 -14.71 -5.28 -2.11
C GLU A 81 -15.08 -4.01 -2.92
N SER A 82 -16.30 -3.51 -2.71
CA SER A 82 -16.78 -2.27 -3.33
C SER A 82 -15.99 -1.02 -2.90
N GLU A 83 -15.57 -0.92 -1.64
CA GLU A 83 -14.73 0.18 -1.14
C GLU A 83 -13.31 0.07 -1.71
N CYS A 84 -12.76 -1.15 -1.75
CA CYS A 84 -11.46 -1.43 -2.35
C CYS A 84 -11.44 -1.10 -3.85
N ALA A 85 -12.50 -1.45 -4.59
CA ALA A 85 -12.66 -1.14 -6.00
C ALA A 85 -12.78 0.37 -6.23
N ALA A 86 -13.55 1.08 -5.39
CA ALA A 86 -13.65 2.54 -5.45
C ALA A 86 -12.29 3.22 -5.23
N ASP A 87 -11.50 2.85 -4.20
CA ASP A 87 -10.13 3.38 -4.01
C ASP A 87 -9.25 3.08 -5.22
N PHE A 88 -9.37 1.90 -5.83
CA PHE A 88 -8.58 1.55 -7.01
C PHE A 88 -8.94 2.45 -8.20
N LEU A 89 -10.23 2.65 -8.48
CA LEU A 89 -10.71 3.43 -9.63
C LEU A 89 -10.35 4.92 -9.54
N GLU A 90 -10.32 5.48 -8.33
CA GLU A 90 -9.92 6.88 -8.08
C GLU A 90 -8.43 7.16 -8.31
N ARG A 91 -7.60 6.12 -8.44
CA ARG A 91 -6.15 6.31 -8.64
C ARG A 91 -5.85 6.93 -10.01
N PRO A 92 -4.82 7.79 -10.11
CA PRO A 92 -4.31 8.24 -11.39
C PRO A 92 -3.94 7.06 -12.29
N ALA A 93 -4.13 7.21 -13.60
CA ALA A 93 -3.91 6.12 -14.59
C ALA A 93 -2.56 5.41 -14.41
N GLY A 94 -1.46 6.15 -14.23
CA GLY A 94 -0.13 5.55 -14.01
C GLY A 94 -0.01 4.76 -12.70
N SER A 95 -0.74 5.15 -11.65
CA SER A 95 -0.80 4.39 -10.39
C SER A 95 -1.59 3.09 -10.55
N LYS A 96 -2.70 3.13 -11.28
CA LYS A 96 -3.45 1.92 -11.67
C LYS A 96 -2.59 1.00 -12.54
N ALA A 97 -1.89 1.54 -13.54
CA ALA A 97 -1.02 0.76 -14.44
C ALA A 97 0.11 0.08 -13.66
N THR A 98 0.76 0.79 -12.73
CA THR A 98 1.78 0.21 -11.86
C THR A 98 1.22 -0.90 -10.95
N ALA A 99 0.01 -0.70 -10.43
CA ALA A 99 -0.67 -1.70 -9.64
C ALA A 99 -1.02 -2.94 -10.47
N LEU A 100 -1.41 -2.82 -11.74
CA LEU A 100 -1.69 -3.97 -12.61
C LEU A 100 -0.42 -4.67 -13.13
N ALA A 101 0.61 -3.90 -13.49
CA ALA A 101 1.83 -4.41 -14.12
C ALA A 101 2.74 -5.21 -13.17
N SER A 102 2.73 -4.87 -11.89
CA SER A 102 3.66 -5.44 -10.91
C SER A 102 3.05 -6.64 -10.21
N LYS A 103 3.73 -7.79 -10.23
CA LYS A 103 3.54 -8.80 -9.19
C LYS A 103 4.40 -8.40 -7.99
N GLN A 104 3.78 -7.70 -7.04
CA GLN A 104 4.55 -7.00 -6.01
C GLN A 104 5.33 -7.99 -5.15
N SER A 105 6.65 -7.83 -5.12
CA SER A 105 7.61 -8.67 -4.36
C SER A 105 7.94 -10.03 -5.00
N GLU A 106 7.52 -10.27 -6.26
CA GLU A 106 8.05 -11.38 -7.04
C GLU A 106 9.38 -11.04 -7.72
N VAL A 107 10.21 -12.05 -7.94
CA VAL A 107 11.48 -11.91 -8.65
C VAL A 107 11.20 -11.57 -10.12
N LEU A 108 11.89 -10.54 -10.62
CA LEU A 108 11.90 -10.19 -12.03
C LEU A 108 13.11 -10.83 -12.72
N GLU A 109 12.92 -11.33 -13.93
CA GLU A 109 14.02 -11.86 -14.75
C GLU A 109 15.00 -10.74 -15.15
N ASP A 110 14.46 -9.59 -15.57
CA ASP A 110 15.22 -8.41 -15.91
C ASP A 110 14.38 -7.12 -15.75
N ALA A 111 15.04 -5.96 -15.84
CA ALA A 111 14.37 -4.66 -15.78
C ALA A 111 13.49 -4.37 -17.01
N ALA A 112 13.70 -5.06 -18.14
CA ALA A 112 12.91 -4.88 -19.35
C ALA A 112 11.53 -5.53 -19.22
N MET A 113 11.41 -6.63 -18.46
CA MET A 113 10.16 -7.27 -18.11
C MET A 113 9.21 -6.29 -17.42
N LEU A 114 9.69 -5.54 -16.42
CA LEU A 114 8.87 -4.54 -15.74
C LEU A 114 8.37 -3.46 -16.70
N LYS A 115 9.23 -3.00 -17.63
CA LYS A 115 8.85 -2.00 -18.64
C LYS A 115 7.78 -2.53 -19.60
N ARG A 116 7.90 -3.79 -20.04
CA ARG A 116 6.89 -4.46 -20.89
C ARG A 116 5.55 -4.55 -20.16
N ASN A 117 5.55 -5.07 -18.93
CA ASN A 117 4.33 -5.20 -18.13
C ASN A 117 3.66 -3.83 -17.89
N LEU A 118 4.45 -2.78 -17.64
CA LEU A 118 3.94 -1.42 -17.47
C LEU A 118 3.29 -0.88 -18.74
N ALA A 119 3.92 -1.09 -19.91
CA ALA A 119 3.36 -0.67 -21.18
C ALA A 119 2.05 -1.40 -21.50
N GLU A 120 2.00 -2.71 -21.29
CA GLU A 120 0.78 -3.52 -21.48
C GLU A 120 -0.35 -3.07 -20.54
N ALA A 121 -0.05 -2.84 -19.26
CA ALA A 121 -1.03 -2.35 -18.29
C ALA A 121 -1.54 -0.94 -18.64
N GLN A 122 -0.66 -0.07 -19.13
CA GLN A 122 -1.03 1.28 -19.55
C GLN A 122 -1.99 1.26 -20.75
N MET A 123 -1.68 0.43 -21.76
CA MET A 123 -2.57 0.23 -22.91
C MET A 123 -3.94 -0.32 -22.49
N ARG A 124 -3.97 -1.25 -21.53
CA ARG A 124 -5.22 -1.80 -21.01
C ARG A 124 -6.08 -0.73 -20.33
N ILE A 125 -5.49 0.11 -19.48
CA ILE A 125 -6.22 1.19 -18.80
C ILE A 125 -6.72 2.25 -19.78
N GLU A 126 -5.99 2.51 -20.86
CA GLU A 126 -6.43 3.44 -21.90
C GLU A 126 -7.61 2.87 -22.71
N ALA A 127 -7.62 1.55 -22.95
CA ALA A 127 -8.73 0.87 -23.63
C ALA A 127 -9.97 0.71 -22.74
N GLU A 128 -9.77 0.39 -21.46
CA GLU A 128 -10.82 0.08 -20.47
C GLU A 128 -10.56 0.83 -19.15
N PRO A 129 -10.91 2.13 -19.04
CA PRO A 129 -10.54 2.95 -17.88
C PRO A 129 -11.23 2.56 -16.56
N GLN A 130 -12.29 1.75 -16.65
CA GLN A 130 -13.21 1.38 -15.58
C GLN A 130 -13.01 -0.06 -15.08
N ASP A 131 -12.14 -0.86 -15.73
CA ASP A 131 -11.77 -2.23 -15.34
C ASP A 131 -10.34 -2.27 -14.76
#